data_AF-A0AAW6JMW5-F1
#
_entry.id   AF-A0AAW6JMW5-F1
#
_cell.length_a   1.000
_cell.length_b   1.000
_cell.length_c   1.000
_cell.angle_alpha   90.00
_cell.angle_beta   90.00
_cell.angle_gamma   90.00
#
_symmetry.space_group_name_H-M   'P 1'
#
loop_
_entity.id
_entity.type
_entity.pdbx_description
1 polymer ?
#
loop_
_entity_poly.entity_id
_entity_poly.type
_entity_poly.pdbx_seq_one_letter_code
_entity_poly.pdbx_strand_id
1 'polypeptide(L)'
;MNSEASLKPAIRKLIHSSQVKPEAVQVIVEGLENKEIKSDYWETLFNKEGADIAIKQKIYSPQMVRLMTLRAMVIPETLPQFLEWLNIQAGKKPDESQTVSLEFQKGIRALFPKEQIAEGIRYLLLNLLNKKISVDSLSWLLMIDGSVWGHAQKEFIADVRYDLQLIDNYFIRQYQNGLSDNFFKFQKQVWTSLINNWRNIQQRYYKGEEYQPFAELFEKFQEYDLAAYFYQVSQSNVSNDLFYNIAYEKYLRLNPNGDKLSKVLFYEVAYQEYRNSNIVVYGLLIKRKPTFIEFIINFVIQGLISPSINFTSSLIKNTIEFLVDLIKWIFTAIIWLVCISMGLAAFGFGIQNFGVFFIIFIFYLIAASPKK
;
A
#
# COMPACT_ATOMS: atom_id res chain seq x y z
N MET A 1 -5.86 46.88 -2.75
CA MET A 1 -4.51 46.82 -2.14
C MET A 1 -4.63 47.09 -0.64
N ASN A 2 -4.69 46.02 0.15
CA ASN A 2 -4.44 45.94 1.61
C ASN A 2 -4.39 44.45 2.03
N SER A 3 -3.91 43.56 1.14
CA SER A 3 -4.12 42.11 1.24
C SER A 3 -3.49 41.55 2.53
N GLU A 4 -2.24 41.90 2.83
CA GLU A 4 -1.51 41.37 3.99
C GLU A 4 -2.20 41.63 5.34
N ALA A 5 -2.66 42.87 5.58
CA ALA A 5 -3.32 43.23 6.83
C ALA A 5 -4.66 42.48 7.02
N SER A 6 -5.29 42.05 5.93
CA SER A 6 -6.57 41.32 5.94
C SER A 6 -6.42 39.81 6.10
N LEU A 7 -5.23 39.23 5.85
CA LEU A 7 -4.98 37.79 5.93
C LEU A 7 -5.17 37.22 7.34
N LYS A 8 -4.57 37.87 8.35
CA LYS A 8 -4.67 37.41 9.74
C LYS A 8 -6.12 37.39 10.25
N PRO A 9 -6.92 38.47 10.08
CA PRO A 9 -8.35 38.43 10.37
C PRO A 9 -9.11 37.33 9.61
N ALA A 10 -8.78 37.09 8.34
CA ALA A 10 -9.41 36.04 7.55
C ALA A 10 -9.13 34.63 8.11
N ILE A 11 -7.87 34.33 8.45
CA ILE A 11 -7.48 33.07 9.11
C ILE A 11 -8.29 32.89 10.40
N ARG A 12 -8.32 33.91 11.27
CA ARG A 12 -9.09 33.87 12.53
C ARG A 12 -10.56 33.59 12.30
N LYS A 13 -11.15 34.27 11.31
CA LYS A 13 -12.57 34.09 10.96
C LYS A 13 -12.86 32.66 10.51
N LEU A 14 -11.94 32.01 9.79
CA LEU A 14 -12.09 30.62 9.34
C LEU A 14 -11.90 29.60 10.47
N ILE A 15 -10.94 29.80 11.38
CA ILE A 15 -10.64 28.80 12.41
C ILE A 15 -11.60 28.87 13.62
N HIS A 16 -12.09 30.06 13.94
CA HIS A 16 -12.98 30.27 15.11
C HIS A 16 -14.47 30.12 14.77
N SER A 17 -14.87 30.23 13.51
CA SER A 17 -16.28 30.06 13.15
C SER A 17 -16.67 28.58 13.08
N SER A 18 -17.90 28.28 13.47
CA SER A 18 -18.50 26.94 13.28
C SER A 18 -18.82 26.65 11.81
N GLN A 19 -19.03 27.70 11.00
CA GLN A 19 -19.33 27.59 9.58
C GLN A 19 -18.28 28.32 8.75
N VAL A 20 -17.89 27.72 7.63
CA VAL A 20 -16.99 28.35 6.68
C VAL A 20 -17.61 29.64 6.14
N LYS A 21 -16.82 30.71 6.12
CA LYS A 21 -17.19 32.03 5.61
C LYS A 21 -16.51 32.26 4.25
N PRO A 22 -17.23 32.15 3.12
CA PRO A 22 -16.64 32.23 1.78
C PRO A 22 -15.81 33.49 1.55
N GLU A 23 -16.25 34.63 2.09
CA GLU A 23 -15.54 35.90 1.98
C GLU A 23 -14.16 35.87 2.66
N ALA A 24 -14.00 35.09 3.74
CA ALA A 24 -12.70 34.92 4.38
C ALA A 24 -11.81 33.97 3.58
N VAL A 25 -12.38 32.97 2.91
CA VAL A 25 -11.64 32.09 1.99
C VAL A 25 -11.11 32.88 0.80
N GLN A 26 -11.95 33.74 0.21
CA GLN A 26 -11.56 34.56 -0.92
C GLN A 26 -10.35 35.46 -0.62
N VAL A 27 -10.30 36.07 0.57
CA VAL A 27 -9.13 36.86 1.00
C VAL A 27 -7.85 36.01 1.05
N ILE A 28 -7.93 34.75 1.46
CA ILE A 28 -6.77 33.84 1.46
C ILE A 28 -6.35 33.52 0.02
N VAL A 29 -7.32 33.23 -0.86
CA VAL A 29 -7.05 32.90 -2.27
C VAL A 29 -6.44 34.09 -3.03
N GLU A 30 -6.96 35.30 -2.85
CA GLU A 30 -6.37 36.53 -3.40
C GLU A 30 -4.95 36.77 -2.86
N GLY A 31 -4.70 36.36 -1.61
CA GLY A 31 -3.37 36.38 -1.01
C GLY A 31 -2.39 35.40 -1.68
N LEU A 32 -2.86 34.20 -2.05
CA LEU A 32 -2.07 33.19 -2.76
C LEU A 32 -1.70 33.64 -4.18
N GLU A 33 -2.58 34.40 -4.84
CA GLU A 33 -2.32 34.97 -6.17
C GLU A 33 -1.30 36.13 -6.12
N ASN A 34 -1.13 36.76 -4.95
CA ASN A 34 -0.19 37.86 -4.77
C ASN A 34 1.25 37.34 -4.58
N LYS A 35 2.04 37.44 -5.64
CA LYS A 35 3.46 37.03 -5.68
C LYS A 35 4.39 37.78 -4.72
N GLU A 36 3.95 38.90 -4.15
CA GLU A 36 4.73 39.64 -3.13
C GLU A 36 4.71 38.92 -1.78
N ILE A 37 3.67 38.12 -1.52
CA ILE A 37 3.50 37.37 -0.28
C ILE A 37 4.29 36.07 -0.35
N LYS A 38 5.43 36.04 0.34
CA LYS A 38 6.32 34.87 0.37
C LYS A 38 5.83 33.79 1.33
N SER A 39 6.29 32.56 1.12
CA SER A 39 5.97 31.40 1.99
C SER A 39 6.32 31.65 3.47
N ASP A 40 7.47 32.26 3.76
CA ASP A 40 7.90 32.59 5.14
C ASP A 40 6.91 33.52 5.87
N TYR A 41 6.24 34.39 5.13
CA TYR A 41 5.21 35.28 5.69
C TYR A 41 3.97 34.48 6.09
N TRP A 42 3.49 33.59 5.23
CA TRP A 42 2.40 32.67 5.56
C TRP A 42 2.72 31.82 6.78
N GLU A 43 3.92 31.25 6.84
CA GLU A 43 4.36 30.46 7.98
C GLU A 43 4.33 31.28 9.27
N THR A 44 4.83 32.52 9.22
CA THR A 44 4.78 33.45 10.35
C THR A 44 3.34 33.74 10.79
N LEU A 45 2.40 33.89 9.86
CA LEU A 45 0.99 34.11 10.18
C LEU A 45 0.37 32.92 10.91
N PHE A 46 0.56 31.69 10.40
CA PHE A 46 0.03 30.50 11.04
C PHE A 46 0.66 30.25 12.42
N ASN A 47 1.97 30.47 12.56
CA ASN A 47 2.65 30.30 13.84
C ASN A 47 2.17 31.32 14.89
N LYS A 48 1.89 32.57 14.50
CA LYS A 48 1.27 33.56 15.39
C LYS A 48 -0.14 33.18 15.88
N GLU A 49 -0.83 32.30 15.15
CA GLU A 49 -2.13 31.75 15.54
C GLU A 49 -2.00 30.39 16.26
N GLY A 50 -0.77 29.92 16.53
CA GLY A 50 -0.49 28.78 17.39
C GLY A 50 -0.13 27.47 16.67
N ALA A 51 0.13 27.48 15.36
CA ALA A 51 0.44 26.24 14.62
C ALA A 51 1.67 25.49 15.16
N ASP A 52 2.76 26.20 15.48
CA ASP A 52 3.98 25.59 16.01
C ASP A 52 3.77 24.98 17.41
N ILE A 53 2.98 25.66 18.24
CA ILE A 53 2.56 25.19 19.57
C ILE A 53 1.70 23.93 19.41
N ALA A 54 0.73 23.94 18.49
CA ALA A 54 -0.15 22.80 18.22
C ALA A 54 0.64 21.56 17.81
N ILE A 55 1.69 21.72 16.98
CA ILE A 55 2.61 20.65 16.60
C ILE A 55 3.40 20.16 17.81
N LYS A 56 4.12 21.06 18.50
CA LYS A 56 5.02 20.72 19.61
C LYS A 56 4.30 20.04 20.77
N GLN A 57 3.09 20.50 21.08
CA GLN A 57 2.32 20.04 22.24
C GLN A 57 1.20 19.05 21.87
N LYS A 58 1.04 18.69 20.58
CA LYS A 58 -0.01 17.79 20.08
C LYS A 58 -1.43 18.21 20.52
N ILE A 59 -1.79 19.48 20.27
CA ILE A 59 -3.09 20.06 20.69
C ILE A 59 -4.14 19.92 19.60
N TYR A 60 -5.17 19.10 19.82
CA TYR A 60 -6.19 18.80 18.80
C TYR A 60 -7.54 19.51 19.00
N SER A 61 -7.55 20.75 19.50
CA SER A 61 -8.82 21.49 19.60
C SER A 61 -9.41 21.73 18.19
N PRO A 62 -10.74 21.85 18.04
CA PRO A 62 -11.34 22.08 16.72
C PRO A 62 -10.77 23.28 15.98
N GLN A 63 -10.41 24.34 16.71
CA GLN A 63 -9.73 25.51 16.15
C GLN A 63 -8.34 25.15 15.59
N MET A 64 -7.53 24.41 16.35
CA MET A 64 -6.18 24.02 15.91
C MET A 64 -6.23 23.06 14.73
N VAL A 65 -7.20 22.15 14.71
CA VAL A 65 -7.43 21.26 13.56
C VAL A 65 -7.73 22.07 12.29
N ARG A 66 -8.63 23.07 12.36
CA ARG A 66 -8.91 23.95 11.21
C ARG A 66 -7.69 24.78 10.81
N LEU A 67 -6.93 25.30 11.78
CA LEU A 67 -5.70 26.06 11.53
C LEU A 67 -4.65 25.21 10.78
N MET A 68 -4.40 24.00 11.27
CA MET A 68 -3.44 23.07 10.68
C MET A 68 -3.87 22.58 9.31
N THR A 69 -5.17 22.33 9.12
CA THR A 69 -5.75 21.97 7.81
C THR A 69 -5.56 23.12 6.81
N LEU A 70 -5.89 24.35 7.21
CA LEU A 70 -5.70 25.53 6.35
C LEU A 70 -4.23 25.77 6.02
N ARG A 71 -3.32 25.60 6.99
CA ARG A 71 -1.87 25.73 6.78
C ARG A 71 -1.37 24.76 5.71
N ALA A 72 -1.81 23.50 5.75
CA ALA A 72 -1.43 22.49 4.77
C ALA A 72 -1.92 22.79 3.35
N MET A 73 -3.00 23.55 3.21
CA MET A 73 -3.53 23.97 1.91
C MET A 73 -2.85 25.23 1.37
N VAL A 74 -2.47 26.16 2.26
CA VAL A 74 -1.82 27.43 1.90
C VAL A 74 -0.31 27.27 1.70
N ILE A 75 0.33 26.38 2.46
CA ILE A 75 1.76 26.08 2.39
C ILE A 75 1.95 24.60 2.04
N PRO A 76 1.98 24.24 0.74
CA PRO A 76 2.04 22.87 0.25
C PRO A 76 3.09 21.97 0.93
N GLU A 77 4.27 22.51 1.23
CA GLU A 77 5.40 21.83 1.86
C GLU A 77 5.06 21.29 3.26
N THR A 78 4.02 21.83 3.89
CA THR A 78 3.62 21.49 5.26
C THR A 78 2.59 20.37 5.34
N LEU A 79 2.07 19.92 4.19
CA LEU A 79 1.11 18.82 4.12
C LEU A 79 1.60 17.52 4.79
N PRO A 80 2.86 17.06 4.60
CA PRO A 80 3.37 15.88 5.31
C PRO A 80 3.36 16.05 6.83
N GLN A 81 3.74 17.23 7.34
CA GLN A 81 3.74 17.53 8.77
C GLN A 81 2.31 17.53 9.33
N PHE A 82 1.34 18.03 8.56
CA PHE A 82 -0.07 17.95 8.93
C PHE A 82 -0.56 16.50 9.03
N LEU A 83 -0.20 15.63 8.07
CA LEU A 83 -0.58 14.22 8.10
C LEU A 83 0.05 13.46 9.28
N GLU A 84 1.32 13.74 9.57
CA GLU A 84 2.02 13.18 10.73
C GLU A 84 1.34 13.63 12.03
N TRP A 85 1.05 14.92 12.14
CA TRP A 85 0.39 15.52 13.30
C TRP A 85 -1.03 14.97 13.49
N LEU A 86 -1.84 14.89 12.43
CA LEU A 86 -3.22 14.39 12.52
C LEU A 86 -3.29 12.90 12.91
N ASN A 87 -2.18 12.16 12.72
CA ASN A 87 -1.97 10.80 13.24
C ASN A 87 -3.08 9.80 12.85
N ILE A 88 -3.40 9.74 11.55
CA ILE A 88 -4.43 8.84 11.01
C ILE A 88 -4.00 7.38 11.16
N GLN A 89 -4.93 6.53 11.60
CA GLN A 89 -4.71 5.09 11.81
C GLN A 89 -5.61 4.24 10.90
N ALA A 90 -5.05 3.14 10.40
CA ALA A 90 -5.74 2.18 9.53
C ALA A 90 -7.05 1.66 10.13
N GLY A 91 -8.08 1.53 9.30
CA GLY A 91 -9.30 0.76 9.62
C GLY A 91 -10.17 1.35 10.73
N LYS A 92 -9.84 2.53 11.27
CA LYS A 92 -10.66 3.23 12.25
C LYS A 92 -11.55 4.26 11.55
N LYS A 93 -12.77 4.42 12.06
CA LYS A 93 -13.61 5.56 11.68
C LYS A 93 -12.87 6.86 12.02
N PRO A 94 -13.09 7.95 11.25
CA PRO A 94 -12.53 9.24 11.58
C PRO A 94 -12.79 9.60 13.04
N ASP A 95 -11.73 9.95 13.76
CA ASP A 95 -11.88 10.52 15.10
C ASP A 95 -12.43 11.96 15.03
N GLU A 96 -12.61 12.59 16.18
CA GLU A 96 -13.14 13.95 16.25
C GLU A 96 -12.28 14.96 15.46
N SER A 97 -10.96 14.87 15.58
CA SER A 97 -10.01 15.74 14.88
C SER A 97 -10.09 15.55 13.37
N GLN A 98 -10.13 14.30 12.91
CA GLN A 98 -10.25 13.96 11.49
C GLN A 98 -11.61 14.42 10.94
N THR A 99 -12.69 14.26 11.72
CA THR A 99 -14.03 14.72 11.35
C THR A 99 -14.07 16.24 11.19
N VAL A 100 -13.55 16.99 12.17
CA VAL A 100 -13.47 18.46 12.11
C VAL A 100 -12.65 18.91 10.90
N SER A 101 -11.52 18.26 10.61
CA SER A 101 -10.72 18.57 9.42
C SER A 101 -11.50 18.33 8.14
N LEU A 102 -12.17 17.17 8.00
CA LEU A 102 -12.94 16.84 6.80
C LEU A 102 -14.13 17.76 6.57
N GLU A 103 -14.88 18.11 7.62
CA GLU A 103 -15.98 19.08 7.51
C GLU A 103 -15.47 20.45 7.06
N PHE A 104 -14.34 20.88 7.61
CA PHE A 104 -13.70 22.12 7.21
C PHE A 104 -13.26 22.08 5.73
N GLN A 105 -12.59 21.00 5.31
CA GLN A 105 -12.20 20.77 3.91
C GLN A 105 -13.41 20.80 2.97
N LYS A 106 -14.50 20.10 3.32
CA LYS A 106 -15.75 20.10 2.53
C LYS A 106 -16.32 21.51 2.33
N GLY A 107 -16.22 22.36 3.35
CA GLY A 107 -16.72 23.73 3.28
C GLY A 107 -15.88 24.68 2.43
N ILE A 108 -14.56 24.45 2.32
CA ILE A 108 -13.65 25.34 1.58
C ILE A 108 -13.21 24.81 0.20
N ARG A 109 -13.34 23.50 -0.06
CA ARG A 109 -12.76 22.84 -1.25
C ARG A 109 -13.16 23.45 -2.59
N ALA A 110 -14.37 24.02 -2.69
CA ALA A 110 -14.87 24.58 -3.94
C ALA A 110 -14.29 25.97 -4.25
N LEU A 111 -13.70 26.63 -3.25
CA LEU A 111 -13.19 27.99 -3.34
C LEU A 111 -11.67 28.04 -3.51
N PHE A 112 -10.95 26.98 -3.10
CA PHE A 112 -9.50 26.92 -3.23
C PHE A 112 -9.06 26.52 -4.65
N PRO A 113 -7.98 27.12 -5.20
CA PRO A 113 -7.40 26.70 -6.47
C PRO A 113 -6.94 25.24 -6.43
N LYS A 114 -7.27 24.46 -7.47
CA LYS A 114 -6.94 23.02 -7.50
C LYS A 114 -5.44 22.79 -7.59
N GLU A 115 -4.77 23.63 -8.38
CA GLU A 115 -3.33 23.60 -8.61
C GLU A 115 -2.57 23.78 -7.29
N GLN A 116 -2.99 24.74 -6.47
CA GLN A 116 -2.44 24.97 -5.13
C GLN A 116 -2.53 23.72 -4.24
N ILE A 117 -3.68 23.03 -4.28
CA ILE A 117 -3.90 21.81 -3.50
C ILE A 117 -3.05 20.65 -4.03
N ALA A 118 -2.94 20.54 -5.35
CA ALA A 118 -2.15 19.50 -6.01
C ALA A 118 -0.64 19.65 -5.73
N GLU A 119 -0.11 20.87 -5.57
CA GLU A 119 1.31 21.09 -5.25
C GLU A 119 1.76 20.35 -3.98
N GLY A 120 0.91 20.29 -2.95
CA GLY A 120 1.26 19.66 -1.67
C GLY A 120 1.54 18.16 -1.81
N ILE A 121 0.90 17.54 -2.80
CA ILE A 121 1.00 16.10 -3.03
C ILE A 121 2.41 15.70 -3.51
N ARG A 122 3.14 16.62 -4.16
CA ARG A 122 4.51 16.39 -4.65
C ARG A 122 5.51 16.07 -3.53
N TYR A 123 5.19 16.46 -2.29
CA TYR A 123 6.00 16.21 -1.11
C TYR A 123 5.71 14.87 -0.43
N LEU A 124 4.62 14.19 -0.79
CA LEU A 124 4.14 13.02 -0.05
C LEU A 124 5.00 11.77 -0.28
N LEU A 125 5.47 11.51 -1.52
CA LEU A 125 6.25 10.31 -1.79
C LEU A 125 7.58 10.27 -1.05
N LEU A 126 8.33 11.37 -1.02
CA LEU A 126 9.62 11.41 -0.31
C LEU A 126 9.40 11.21 1.21
N ASN A 127 8.35 11.80 1.76
CA ASN A 127 8.02 11.65 3.18
C ASN A 127 7.51 10.24 3.51
N LEU A 128 6.78 9.59 2.59
CA LEU A 128 6.37 8.20 2.74
C LEU A 128 7.56 7.24 2.67
N LEU A 129 8.47 7.45 1.71
CA LEU A 129 9.72 6.68 1.55
C LEU A 129 10.57 6.77 2.82
N ASN A 130 10.70 7.98 3.37
CA ASN A 130 11.42 8.27 4.61
C ASN A 130 10.63 7.91 5.88
N LYS A 131 9.46 7.27 5.75
CA LYS A 131 8.61 6.81 6.86
C LYS A 131 8.16 7.93 7.83
N LYS A 132 8.15 9.18 7.36
CA LYS A 132 7.64 10.35 8.12
C LYS A 132 6.11 10.40 8.14
N ILE A 133 5.48 9.84 7.11
CA ILE A 133 4.04 9.62 7.05
C ILE A 133 3.77 8.14 6.79
N SER A 134 2.59 7.67 7.19
CA SER A 134 2.17 6.28 6.98
C SER A 134 1.41 6.12 5.65
N VAL A 135 1.37 4.88 5.16
CA VAL A 135 0.54 4.48 4.01
C VAL A 135 -0.93 4.79 4.27
N ASP A 136 -1.40 4.55 5.50
CA ASP A 136 -2.79 4.79 5.88
C ASP A 136 -3.15 6.27 5.89
N SER A 137 -2.27 7.14 6.40
CA SER A 137 -2.50 8.59 6.37
C SER A 137 -2.62 9.11 4.93
N LEU A 138 -1.74 8.65 4.04
CA LEU A 138 -1.77 9.06 2.64
C LEU A 138 -2.98 8.49 1.90
N SER A 139 -3.31 7.21 2.13
CA SER A 139 -4.48 6.56 1.55
C SER A 139 -5.77 7.25 2.00
N TRP A 140 -5.89 7.56 3.28
CA TRP A 140 -7.01 8.33 3.82
C TRP A 140 -7.12 9.69 3.13
N LEU A 141 -6.01 10.46 3.05
CA LEU A 141 -6.01 11.78 2.43
C LEU A 141 -6.55 11.77 1.01
N LEU A 142 -6.14 10.80 0.20
CA LEU A 142 -6.45 10.76 -1.23
C LEU A 142 -7.73 10.00 -1.58
N MET A 143 -8.28 9.19 -0.66
CA MET A 143 -9.47 8.35 -0.95
C MET A 143 -10.72 8.71 -0.13
N ILE A 144 -10.58 9.36 1.03
CA ILE A 144 -11.73 9.65 1.89
C ILE A 144 -12.66 10.67 1.21
N ASP A 145 -13.97 10.39 1.23
CA ASP A 145 -14.94 11.32 0.66
C ASP A 145 -14.95 12.65 1.42
N GLY A 146 -14.94 13.74 0.65
CA GLY A 146 -14.88 15.11 1.18
C GLY A 146 -13.48 15.67 1.39
N SER A 147 -12.43 14.87 1.24
CA SER A 147 -11.07 15.41 1.22
C SER A 147 -10.89 16.41 0.07
N VAL A 148 -10.21 17.51 0.35
CA VAL A 148 -9.88 18.50 -0.70
C VAL A 148 -8.81 17.96 -1.66
N TRP A 149 -7.92 17.08 -1.20
CA TRP A 149 -6.86 16.48 -2.02
C TRP A 149 -7.32 15.28 -2.86
N GLY A 150 -8.48 14.71 -2.58
CA GLY A 150 -8.98 13.51 -3.27
C GLY A 150 -9.07 13.68 -4.79
N HIS A 151 -9.34 14.89 -5.29
CA HIS A 151 -9.42 15.16 -6.74
C HIS A 151 -8.08 14.96 -7.47
N ALA A 152 -6.95 15.13 -6.77
CA ALA A 152 -5.62 15.04 -7.35
C ALA A 152 -5.03 13.61 -7.25
N GLN A 153 -5.77 12.63 -6.72
CA GLN A 153 -5.33 11.23 -6.67
C GLN A 153 -4.99 10.68 -8.06
N LYS A 154 -5.81 10.97 -9.08
CA LYS A 154 -5.57 10.48 -10.44
C LYS A 154 -4.30 11.08 -11.04
N GLU A 155 -4.07 12.37 -10.81
CA GLU A 155 -2.87 13.06 -11.25
C GLU A 155 -1.63 12.54 -10.52
N PHE A 156 -1.72 12.32 -9.21
CA PHE A 156 -0.66 11.69 -8.40
C PHE A 156 -0.21 10.34 -8.98
N ILE A 157 -1.17 9.46 -9.30
CA ILE A 157 -0.90 8.16 -9.91
C ILE A 157 -0.26 8.35 -11.28
N ALA A 158 -0.81 9.24 -12.12
CA ALA A 158 -0.28 9.51 -13.46
C ALA A 158 1.17 10.03 -13.43
N ASP A 159 1.49 10.90 -12.48
CA ASP A 159 2.83 11.46 -12.29
C ASP A 159 3.84 10.39 -11.85
N VAL A 160 3.43 9.43 -11.01
CA VAL A 160 4.29 8.27 -10.67
C VAL A 160 4.57 7.41 -11.90
N ARG A 161 3.52 7.11 -12.69
CA ARG A 161 3.66 6.36 -13.94
C ARG A 161 4.59 7.06 -14.92
N TYR A 162 4.47 8.38 -15.03
CA TYR A 162 5.32 9.21 -15.87
C TYR A 162 6.78 9.10 -15.44
N ASP A 163 7.08 9.27 -14.14
CA ASP A 163 8.44 9.18 -13.61
C ASP A 163 9.05 7.79 -13.81
N LEU A 164 8.29 6.72 -13.58
CA LEU A 164 8.76 5.35 -13.83
C LEU A 164 9.02 5.09 -15.32
N GLN A 165 8.15 5.59 -16.21
CA GLN A 165 8.35 5.48 -17.66
C GLN A 165 9.58 6.25 -18.13
N LEU A 166 9.86 7.41 -17.53
CA LEU A 166 11.06 8.20 -17.79
C LEU A 166 12.32 7.40 -17.41
N ILE A 167 12.31 6.72 -16.25
CA ILE A 167 13.41 5.87 -15.79
C ILE A 167 13.62 4.68 -16.74
N ASP A 168 12.56 3.98 -17.12
CA ASP A 168 12.62 2.87 -18.07
C ASP A 168 13.22 3.32 -19.42
N ASN A 169 12.69 4.42 -19.97
CA ASN A 169 13.19 5.01 -21.22
C ASN A 169 14.68 5.39 -21.14
N TYR A 170 15.13 5.91 -20.00
CA TYR A 170 16.54 6.24 -19.78
C TYR A 170 17.43 5.00 -19.91
N PHE A 171 17.03 3.87 -19.31
CA PHE A 171 17.80 2.63 -19.37
C PHE A 171 17.70 1.90 -20.71
N ILE A 172 16.58 2.03 -21.43
CA ILE A 172 16.42 1.48 -22.79
C ILE A 172 17.24 2.28 -23.81
N ARG A 173 17.16 3.61 -23.78
CA ARG A 173 17.65 4.48 -24.86
C ARG A 173 19.04 5.05 -24.65
N GLN A 174 19.67 4.81 -23.49
CA GLN A 174 20.99 5.34 -23.14
C GLN A 174 21.10 6.85 -23.42
N TYR A 175 20.15 7.65 -22.92
CA TYR A 175 20.18 9.10 -23.13
C TYR A 175 21.54 9.68 -22.74
N GLN A 176 22.27 10.20 -23.74
CA GLN A 176 23.64 10.67 -23.61
C GLN A 176 23.82 11.82 -22.60
N ASN A 177 22.73 12.50 -22.21
CA ASN A 177 22.76 13.71 -21.38
C ASN A 177 22.32 13.50 -19.91
N GLY A 178 22.08 12.25 -19.48
CA GLY A 178 21.70 11.94 -18.10
C GLY A 178 20.25 12.33 -17.73
N LEU A 179 19.80 11.91 -16.55
CA LEU A 179 18.49 12.27 -15.97
C LEU A 179 18.63 13.54 -15.11
N SER A 180 18.25 14.69 -15.66
CA SER A 180 18.15 15.95 -14.91
C SER A 180 16.91 15.99 -14.01
N ASP A 181 17.01 16.67 -12.87
CA ASP A 181 15.99 16.73 -11.82
C ASP A 181 14.69 17.38 -12.31
N ASN A 182 14.79 18.33 -13.24
CA ASN A 182 13.64 19.06 -13.82
C ASN A 182 12.71 18.20 -14.70
N PHE A 183 13.10 16.97 -15.04
CA PHE A 183 12.24 16.09 -15.84
C PHE A 183 11.23 15.33 -14.98
N PHE A 184 11.49 15.16 -13.69
CA PHE A 184 10.62 14.38 -12.82
C PHE A 184 9.44 15.20 -12.29
N LYS A 185 8.30 14.53 -12.15
CA LYS A 185 7.11 15.07 -11.50
C LYS A 185 7.26 15.05 -9.99
N PHE A 186 7.90 14.04 -9.43
CA PHE A 186 8.34 14.04 -8.04
C PHE A 186 9.80 14.44 -7.91
N GLN A 187 10.22 14.76 -6.69
CA GLN A 187 11.63 15.03 -6.40
C GLN A 187 12.45 13.81 -6.81
N LYS A 188 13.48 13.98 -7.63
CA LYS A 188 14.36 12.89 -8.08
C LYS A 188 14.90 12.03 -6.95
N GLN A 189 15.06 12.62 -5.76
CA GLN A 189 15.45 11.93 -4.53
C GLN A 189 14.57 10.71 -4.21
N VAL A 190 13.28 10.75 -4.56
CA VAL A 190 12.36 9.60 -4.45
C VAL A 190 12.86 8.40 -5.25
N TRP A 191 13.51 8.64 -6.39
CA TRP A 191 13.90 7.62 -7.36
C TRP A 191 15.39 7.27 -7.33
N THR A 192 16.20 7.96 -6.52
CA THR A 192 17.67 7.81 -6.50
C THR A 192 18.12 6.37 -6.32
N SER A 193 17.56 5.65 -5.33
CA SER A 193 17.95 4.27 -5.06
C SER A 193 17.54 3.33 -6.21
N LEU A 194 16.33 3.49 -6.73
CA LEU A 194 15.83 2.76 -7.90
C LEU A 194 16.75 2.94 -9.12
N ILE A 195 17.14 4.19 -9.43
CA ILE A 195 18.00 4.53 -10.57
C ILE A 195 19.40 3.94 -10.37
N ASN A 196 20.02 4.16 -9.20
CA ASN A 196 21.39 3.72 -8.94
C ASN A 196 21.53 2.19 -8.93
N ASN A 197 20.48 1.48 -8.51
CA ASN A 197 20.50 0.02 -8.38
C ASN A 197 19.74 -0.70 -9.50
N TRP A 198 19.33 -0.02 -10.57
CA TRP A 198 18.43 -0.57 -11.59
C TRP A 198 18.83 -1.95 -12.12
N ARG A 199 20.09 -2.11 -12.54
CA ARG A 199 20.60 -3.40 -13.05
C ARG A 199 20.57 -4.49 -11.97
N ASN A 200 20.93 -4.15 -10.74
CA ASN A 200 20.92 -5.09 -9.61
C ASN A 200 19.49 -5.49 -9.23
N ILE A 201 18.51 -4.59 -9.37
CA ILE A 201 17.09 -4.88 -9.16
C ILE A 201 16.58 -5.83 -10.24
N GLN A 202 16.89 -5.57 -11.52
CA GLN A 202 16.52 -6.47 -12.63
C GLN A 202 17.11 -7.88 -12.44
N GLN A 203 18.36 -7.97 -11.96
CA GLN A 203 19.05 -9.22 -11.67
C GLN A 203 18.69 -9.82 -10.29
N ARG A 204 17.94 -9.09 -9.45
CA ARG A 204 17.50 -9.48 -8.10
C ARG A 204 18.63 -9.60 -7.08
N TYR A 205 19.75 -8.94 -7.32
CA TYR A 205 20.87 -8.83 -6.39
C TYR A 205 20.68 -7.70 -5.37
N TYR A 206 19.73 -6.79 -5.62
CA TYR A 206 19.38 -5.71 -4.71
C TYR A 206 17.86 -5.68 -4.47
N LYS A 207 17.50 -5.39 -3.22
CA LYS A 207 16.12 -5.15 -2.78
C LYS A 207 16.03 -3.72 -2.26
N GLY A 208 15.23 -2.89 -2.92
CA GLY A 208 14.93 -1.55 -2.45
C GLY A 208 13.81 -1.60 -1.42
N GLU A 209 14.09 -2.15 -0.24
CA GLU A 209 13.09 -2.34 0.83
C GLU A 209 12.40 -1.02 1.25
N GLU A 210 13.07 0.11 1.05
CA GLU A 210 12.52 1.45 1.26
C GLU A 210 11.27 1.74 0.40
N TYR A 211 11.09 1.08 -0.75
CA TYR A 211 9.94 1.26 -1.64
C TYR A 211 8.72 0.40 -1.24
N GLN A 212 8.84 -0.42 -0.20
CA GLN A 212 7.74 -1.23 0.33
C GLN A 212 6.46 -0.41 0.61
N PRO A 213 6.50 0.78 1.23
CA PRO A 213 5.31 1.60 1.47
C PRO A 213 4.60 2.03 0.18
N PHE A 214 5.31 2.16 -0.94
CA PHE A 214 4.68 2.51 -2.22
C PHE A 214 3.88 1.33 -2.74
N ALA A 215 4.39 0.11 -2.62
CA ALA A 215 3.68 -1.10 -3.01
C ALA A 215 2.33 -1.22 -2.26
N GLU A 216 2.37 -1.04 -0.94
CA GLU A 216 1.19 -1.10 -0.07
C GLU A 216 0.19 0.02 -0.38
N LEU A 217 0.67 1.22 -0.70
CA LEU A 217 -0.17 2.36 -1.10
C LEU A 217 -0.92 2.06 -2.40
N PHE A 218 -0.21 1.61 -3.44
CA PHE A 218 -0.82 1.35 -4.75
C PHE A 218 -1.73 0.13 -4.72
N GLU A 219 -1.46 -0.86 -3.85
CA GLU A 219 -2.39 -1.96 -3.62
C GLU A 219 -3.72 -1.48 -3.02
N LYS A 220 -3.68 -0.52 -2.06
CA LYS A 220 -4.90 0.13 -1.53
C LYS A 220 -5.64 0.94 -2.60
N PHE A 221 -4.92 1.55 -3.53
CA PHE A 221 -5.51 2.24 -4.69
C PHE A 221 -6.03 1.30 -5.77
N GLN A 222 -5.76 -0.01 -5.65
CA GLN A 222 -6.05 -1.03 -6.67
C GLN A 222 -5.31 -0.77 -7.99
N GLU A 223 -4.18 -0.06 -7.94
CA GLU A 223 -3.27 0.13 -9.07
C GLU A 223 -2.29 -1.04 -9.10
N TYR A 224 -2.78 -2.22 -9.50
CA TYR A 224 -2.08 -3.48 -9.29
C TYR A 224 -0.75 -3.59 -10.01
N ASP A 225 -0.59 -2.95 -11.17
CA ASP A 225 0.68 -2.93 -11.89
C ASP A 225 1.76 -2.11 -11.15
N LEU A 226 1.41 -0.94 -10.59
CA LEU A 226 2.30 -0.15 -9.73
C LEU A 226 2.61 -0.89 -8.42
N ALA A 227 1.60 -1.49 -7.78
CA ALA A 227 1.81 -2.30 -6.59
C ALA A 227 2.78 -3.45 -6.87
N ALA A 228 2.56 -4.19 -7.96
CA ALA A 228 3.42 -5.30 -8.36
C ALA A 228 4.84 -4.84 -8.69
N TYR A 229 4.99 -3.68 -9.36
CA TYR A 229 6.28 -3.07 -9.63
C TYR A 229 7.05 -2.80 -8.34
N PHE A 230 6.45 -2.11 -7.37
CA PHE A 230 7.14 -1.78 -6.13
C PHE A 230 7.39 -2.99 -5.22
N TYR A 231 6.48 -3.98 -5.18
CA TYR A 231 6.76 -5.27 -4.51
C TYR A 231 7.90 -6.03 -5.18
N GLN A 232 7.99 -5.99 -6.52
CA GLN A 232 9.10 -6.60 -7.24
C GLN A 232 10.43 -5.88 -6.93
N VAL A 233 10.42 -4.55 -6.73
CA VAL A 233 11.60 -3.77 -6.29
C VAL A 233 11.98 -4.07 -4.84
N SER A 234 11.02 -4.09 -3.92
CA SER A 234 11.27 -4.21 -2.48
C SER A 234 11.48 -5.65 -2.00
N GLN A 235 10.80 -6.62 -2.61
CA GLN A 235 10.80 -8.03 -2.18
C GLN A 235 11.36 -9.01 -3.22
N SER A 236 11.63 -8.56 -4.44
CA SER A 236 12.04 -9.39 -5.59
C SER A 236 10.99 -10.39 -6.11
N ASN A 237 9.80 -10.40 -5.53
CA ASN A 237 8.67 -11.22 -5.97
C ASN A 237 7.35 -10.58 -5.53
N VAL A 238 6.26 -11.03 -6.15
CA VAL A 238 4.90 -10.56 -5.91
C VAL A 238 4.03 -11.72 -5.39
N SER A 239 3.03 -11.44 -4.55
CA SER A 239 2.08 -12.47 -4.11
C SER A 239 1.34 -13.10 -5.31
N ASN A 240 0.88 -14.35 -5.16
CA ASN A 240 0.13 -14.99 -6.26
C ASN A 240 -1.19 -14.25 -6.54
N ASP A 241 -1.84 -13.70 -5.52
CA ASP A 241 -3.09 -12.96 -5.65
C ASP A 241 -2.88 -11.65 -6.43
N LEU A 242 -1.84 -10.88 -6.11
CA LEU A 242 -1.52 -9.66 -6.84
C LEU A 242 -1.07 -9.99 -8.28
N PHE A 243 -0.29 -11.06 -8.47
CA PHE A 243 0.08 -11.53 -9.81
C PHE A 243 -1.15 -11.96 -10.63
N TYR A 244 -2.15 -12.57 -10.00
CA TYR A 244 -3.42 -12.88 -10.63
C TYR A 244 -4.15 -11.62 -11.08
N ASN A 245 -4.24 -10.60 -10.22
CA ASN A 245 -4.93 -9.35 -10.54
C ASN A 245 -4.29 -8.64 -11.74
N ILE A 246 -2.96 -8.52 -11.80
CA ILE A 246 -2.28 -7.89 -12.95
C ILE A 246 -2.48 -8.68 -14.25
N ALA A 247 -2.48 -10.02 -14.18
CA ALA A 247 -2.69 -10.87 -15.33
C ALA A 247 -4.12 -10.73 -15.85
N TYR A 248 -5.10 -10.65 -14.93
CA TYR A 248 -6.50 -10.45 -15.25
C TYR A 248 -6.76 -9.08 -15.88
N GLU A 249 -6.18 -8.00 -15.34
CA GLU A 249 -6.28 -6.67 -15.94
C GLU A 249 -5.70 -6.63 -17.36
N LYS A 250 -4.53 -7.26 -17.56
CA LYS A 250 -3.93 -7.36 -18.89
C LYS A 250 -4.83 -8.12 -19.86
N TYR A 251 -5.46 -9.20 -19.41
CA TYR A 251 -6.43 -9.95 -20.20
C TYR A 251 -7.65 -9.10 -20.57
N LEU A 252 -8.23 -8.35 -19.63
CA LEU A 252 -9.36 -7.46 -19.90
C LEU A 252 -9.03 -6.36 -20.92
N ARG A 253 -7.82 -5.78 -20.85
CA ARG A 253 -7.36 -4.79 -21.84
C ARG A 253 -7.29 -5.37 -23.26
N LEU A 254 -6.92 -6.65 -23.39
CA LEU A 254 -6.86 -7.35 -24.67
C LEU A 254 -8.23 -7.85 -25.14
N ASN A 255 -9.20 -7.98 -24.22
CA ASN A 255 -10.53 -8.51 -24.47
C ASN A 255 -11.63 -7.57 -23.90
N PRO A 256 -11.75 -6.33 -24.41
CA PRO A 256 -12.60 -5.29 -23.82
C PRO A 256 -14.11 -5.62 -23.80
N ASN A 257 -14.56 -6.59 -24.61
CA ASN A 257 -15.95 -7.05 -24.64
C ASN A 257 -16.22 -8.27 -23.73
N GLY A 258 -15.26 -8.65 -22.87
CA GLY A 258 -15.41 -9.79 -21.96
C GLY A 258 -16.44 -9.51 -20.86
N ASP A 259 -17.52 -10.28 -20.83
CA ASP A 259 -18.55 -10.22 -19.80
C ASP A 259 -18.15 -10.98 -18.51
N LYS A 260 -19.09 -11.27 -17.61
CA LYS A 260 -18.84 -12.05 -16.38
C LYS A 260 -18.27 -13.46 -16.64
N LEU A 261 -18.53 -14.07 -17.81
CA LEU A 261 -17.91 -15.36 -18.16
C LEU A 261 -16.39 -15.21 -18.35
N SER A 262 -15.90 -14.01 -18.70
CA SER A 262 -14.48 -13.74 -18.92
C SER A 262 -13.61 -14.00 -17.69
N LYS A 263 -14.14 -13.81 -16.46
CA LYS A 263 -13.41 -14.10 -15.22
C LYS A 263 -13.26 -15.60 -14.97
N VAL A 264 -14.31 -16.39 -15.25
CA VAL A 264 -14.29 -17.85 -15.11
C VAL A 264 -13.39 -18.46 -16.19
N LEU A 265 -13.54 -18.05 -17.45
CA LEU A 265 -12.67 -18.45 -18.56
C LEU A 265 -11.21 -18.06 -18.32
N PHE A 266 -10.95 -16.88 -17.75
CA PHE A 266 -9.61 -16.48 -17.38
C PHE A 266 -9.03 -17.42 -16.31
N TYR A 267 -9.80 -17.74 -15.28
CA TYR A 267 -9.35 -18.63 -14.20
C TYR A 267 -9.04 -20.05 -14.69
N GLU A 268 -9.93 -20.61 -15.50
CA GLU A 268 -9.88 -22.01 -15.98
C GLU A 268 -8.82 -22.21 -17.08
N VAL A 269 -8.68 -21.26 -18.01
CA VAL A 269 -7.92 -21.48 -19.25
C VAL A 269 -6.75 -20.53 -19.39
N ALA A 270 -6.98 -19.21 -19.30
CA ALA A 270 -5.96 -18.22 -19.65
C ALA A 270 -4.91 -18.00 -18.55
N TYR A 271 -5.27 -18.14 -17.27
CA TYR A 271 -4.37 -17.83 -16.17
C TYR A 271 -3.14 -18.75 -16.15
N GLN A 272 -3.26 -20.01 -16.57
CA GLN A 272 -2.10 -20.91 -16.64
C GLN A 272 -1.06 -20.45 -17.67
N GLU A 273 -1.50 -19.83 -18.77
CA GLU A 273 -0.60 -19.21 -19.75
C GLU A 273 0.07 -17.98 -19.14
N TYR A 274 -0.70 -17.11 -18.48
CA TYR A 274 -0.15 -15.92 -17.82
C TYR A 274 0.77 -16.23 -16.65
N ARG A 275 0.50 -17.30 -15.91
CA ARG A 275 1.28 -17.79 -14.77
C ARG A 275 2.72 -18.10 -15.14
N ASN A 276 2.95 -18.50 -16.39
CA ASN A 276 4.25 -18.77 -16.97
C ASN A 276 4.75 -17.64 -17.88
N SER A 277 3.94 -16.60 -18.07
CA SER A 277 4.26 -15.47 -18.94
C SER A 277 5.19 -14.46 -18.27
N ASN A 278 5.98 -13.79 -19.10
CA ASN A 278 6.79 -12.65 -18.67
C ASN A 278 5.92 -11.39 -18.66
N ILE A 279 5.39 -11.02 -17.49
CA ILE A 279 4.74 -9.72 -17.30
C ILE A 279 5.83 -8.69 -16.98
N VAL A 280 5.98 -7.71 -17.86
CA VAL A 280 6.92 -6.59 -17.68
C VAL A 280 6.14 -5.32 -17.38
N VAL A 281 6.55 -4.61 -16.34
CA VAL A 281 5.97 -3.32 -15.93
C VAL A 281 7.13 -2.34 -15.79
N TYR A 282 7.10 -1.23 -16.54
CA TYR A 282 8.16 -0.21 -16.57
C TYR A 282 9.59 -0.80 -16.65
N GLY A 283 9.82 -1.70 -17.60
CA GLY A 283 11.13 -2.34 -17.79
C GLY A 283 11.53 -3.41 -16.76
N LEU A 284 10.67 -3.72 -15.79
CA LEU A 284 10.92 -4.71 -14.76
C LEU A 284 10.07 -5.97 -14.96
N LEU A 285 10.72 -7.14 -15.01
CA LEU A 285 10.04 -8.43 -15.07
C LEU A 285 9.42 -8.78 -13.71
N ILE A 286 8.10 -8.79 -13.66
CA ILE A 286 7.33 -9.17 -12.48
C ILE A 286 7.31 -10.68 -12.37
N LYS A 287 7.78 -11.22 -11.25
CA LYS A 287 7.66 -12.65 -10.95
C LYS A 287 6.87 -12.85 -9.67
N ARG A 288 5.92 -13.79 -9.75
CA ARG A 288 5.21 -14.27 -8.56
C ARG A 288 6.12 -15.06 -7.64
N LYS A 289 5.75 -15.11 -6.38
CA LYS A 289 6.30 -16.01 -5.39
C LYS A 289 5.99 -17.46 -5.80
N PRO A 290 6.97 -18.35 -5.87
CA PRO A 290 6.71 -19.75 -6.19
C PRO A 290 5.78 -20.34 -5.13
N THR A 291 4.88 -21.23 -5.57
CA THR A 291 4.09 -22.04 -4.64
C THR A 291 5.00 -22.98 -3.86
N PHE A 292 4.53 -23.50 -2.73
CA PHE A 292 5.31 -24.46 -1.95
C PHE A 292 5.71 -25.69 -2.78
N ILE A 293 4.79 -26.21 -3.61
CA ILE A 293 5.07 -27.34 -4.50
C ILE A 293 6.17 -27.00 -5.51
N GLU A 294 6.10 -25.85 -6.17
CA GLU A 294 7.14 -25.41 -7.12
C GLU A 294 8.48 -25.15 -6.43
N PHE A 295 8.45 -24.64 -5.21
CA PHE A 295 9.66 -24.48 -4.40
C PHE A 295 10.29 -25.84 -4.10
N ILE A 296 9.51 -26.84 -3.67
CA ILE A 296 9.99 -28.20 -3.41
C ILE A 296 10.53 -28.84 -4.69
N ILE A 297 9.82 -28.73 -5.81
CA ILE A 297 10.29 -29.26 -7.11
C ILE A 297 11.62 -28.61 -7.50
N ASN A 298 11.72 -27.28 -7.42
CA ASN A 298 12.96 -26.57 -7.73
C ASN A 298 14.09 -26.92 -6.77
N PHE A 299 13.80 -27.09 -5.48
CA PHE A 299 14.78 -27.49 -4.48
C PHE A 299 15.29 -28.91 -4.73
N VAL A 300 14.41 -29.85 -5.07
CA VAL A 300 14.77 -31.22 -5.43
C VAL A 300 15.60 -31.24 -6.71
N ILE A 301 15.18 -30.54 -7.75
CA ILE A 301 15.89 -30.49 -9.03
C ILE A 301 17.27 -29.81 -8.87
N GLN A 302 17.34 -28.64 -8.24
CA GLN A 302 18.59 -27.89 -8.08
C GLN A 302 19.54 -28.48 -7.03
N GLY A 303 18.98 -29.00 -5.92
CA GLY A 303 19.76 -29.51 -4.79
C GLY A 303 20.18 -30.97 -4.93
N LEU A 304 19.40 -31.81 -5.63
CA LEU A 304 19.65 -33.25 -5.70
C LEU A 304 19.97 -33.74 -7.12
N ILE A 305 19.38 -33.13 -8.15
CA ILE A 305 19.52 -33.58 -9.55
C ILE A 305 20.65 -32.82 -10.26
N SER A 306 20.74 -31.49 -10.16
CA SER A 306 21.77 -30.69 -10.83
C SER A 306 23.22 -31.11 -10.49
N PRO A 307 23.57 -31.40 -9.21
CA PRO A 307 24.92 -31.90 -8.88
C PRO A 307 25.16 -33.33 -9.38
N SER A 308 24.11 -34.13 -9.56
CA SER A 308 24.22 -35.56 -9.93
C SER A 308 24.22 -35.81 -11.44
N ILE A 309 23.91 -34.81 -12.28
CA ILE A 309 24.06 -34.89 -13.74
C ILE A 309 25.55 -34.99 -14.17
N ASN A 310 26.50 -34.66 -13.29
CA ASN A 310 27.93 -34.92 -13.51
C ASN A 310 28.38 -36.35 -13.15
N PHE A 311 27.47 -37.24 -12.73
CA PHE A 311 27.77 -38.62 -12.36
C PHE A 311 27.09 -39.62 -13.33
N THR A 312 27.83 -40.66 -13.73
CA THR A 312 27.47 -41.66 -14.75
C THR A 312 26.02 -42.18 -14.70
N SER A 313 25.41 -42.40 -15.88
CA SER A 313 23.96 -42.64 -16.09
C SER A 313 23.31 -43.75 -15.24
N SER A 314 24.05 -44.75 -14.76
CA SER A 314 23.51 -45.81 -13.90
C SER A 314 23.24 -45.35 -12.47
N LEU A 315 24.04 -44.43 -11.94
CA LEU A 315 23.85 -43.84 -10.61
C LEU A 315 22.68 -42.85 -10.60
N ILE A 316 22.44 -42.14 -11.71
CA ILE A 316 21.29 -41.24 -11.88
C ILE A 316 19.98 -42.03 -11.80
N LYS A 317 19.87 -43.17 -12.48
CA LYS A 317 18.66 -43.99 -12.44
C LYS A 317 18.36 -44.49 -11.02
N ASN A 318 19.37 -45.01 -10.33
CA ASN A 318 19.21 -45.49 -8.96
C ASN A 318 18.91 -44.36 -7.97
N THR A 319 19.49 -43.17 -8.19
CA THR A 319 19.22 -41.99 -7.36
C THR A 319 17.80 -41.46 -7.58
N ILE A 320 17.31 -41.44 -8.83
CA ILE A 320 15.93 -41.05 -9.15
C ILE A 320 14.94 -42.08 -8.56
N GLU A 321 15.19 -43.38 -8.72
CA GLU A 321 14.36 -44.44 -8.13
C GLU A 321 14.32 -44.31 -6.60
N PHE A 322 15.47 -44.11 -5.95
CA PHE A 322 15.55 -43.87 -4.51
C PHE A 322 14.78 -42.61 -4.08
N LEU A 323 14.88 -41.51 -4.83
CA LEU A 323 14.17 -40.26 -4.52
C LEU A 323 12.66 -40.40 -4.69
N VAL A 324 12.21 -41.11 -5.73
CA VAL A 324 10.79 -41.42 -5.92
C VAL A 324 10.26 -42.24 -4.76
N ASP A 325 11.01 -43.23 -4.30
CA ASP A 325 10.62 -44.06 -3.17
C ASP A 325 10.69 -43.31 -1.84
N LEU A 326 11.65 -42.41 -1.65
CA LEU A 326 11.73 -41.51 -0.49
C LEU A 326 10.54 -40.55 -0.44
N ILE A 327 10.15 -39.96 -1.58
CA ILE A 327 8.97 -39.08 -1.67
C ILE A 327 7.69 -39.85 -1.36
N LYS A 328 7.52 -41.06 -1.93
CA LYS A 328 6.39 -41.94 -1.59
C LYS A 328 6.37 -42.25 -0.10
N TRP A 329 7.52 -42.51 0.50
CA TRP A 329 7.64 -42.80 1.92
C TRP A 329 7.26 -41.59 2.79
N ILE A 330 7.75 -40.39 2.45
CA ILE A 330 7.41 -39.13 3.16
C ILE A 330 5.91 -38.84 3.05
N PHE A 331 5.31 -38.94 1.87
CA PHE A 331 3.87 -38.72 1.70
C PHE A 331 3.05 -39.75 2.47
N THR A 332 3.47 -41.02 2.46
CA THR A 332 2.83 -42.08 3.24
C THR A 332 2.92 -41.77 4.74
N ALA A 333 4.08 -41.35 5.23
CA ALA A 333 4.28 -40.96 6.62
C ALA A 333 3.42 -39.76 7.02
N ILE A 334 3.30 -38.74 6.17
CA ILE A 334 2.44 -37.57 6.41
C ILE A 334 0.96 -37.98 6.45
N ILE A 335 0.50 -38.83 5.52
CA ILE A 335 -0.88 -39.36 5.53
C ILE A 335 -1.14 -40.13 6.83
N TRP A 336 -0.20 -40.98 7.26
CA TRP A 336 -0.31 -41.68 8.55
C TRP A 336 -0.37 -40.70 9.72
N LEU A 337 0.46 -39.65 9.73
CA LEU A 337 0.47 -38.63 10.77
C LEU A 337 -0.86 -37.86 10.84
N VAL A 338 -1.44 -37.54 9.67
CA VAL A 338 -2.77 -36.93 9.57
C VAL A 338 -3.85 -37.88 10.06
N CYS A 339 -3.86 -39.15 9.63
CA CYS A 339 -4.80 -40.15 10.10
C CYS A 339 -4.71 -40.40 11.61
N ILE A 340 -3.49 -40.46 12.17
CA ILE A 340 -3.25 -40.58 13.61
C ILE A 340 -3.77 -39.33 14.34
N SER A 341 -3.52 -38.13 13.80
CA SER A 341 -4.02 -36.89 14.41
C SER A 341 -5.55 -36.81 14.40
N MET A 342 -6.20 -37.26 13.32
CA MET A 342 -7.66 -37.35 13.23
C MET A 342 -8.22 -38.41 14.17
N GLY A 343 -7.55 -39.57 14.29
CA GLY A 343 -7.91 -40.62 15.24
C GLY A 343 -7.78 -40.17 16.69
N LEU A 344 -6.69 -39.48 17.05
CA LEU A 344 -6.48 -38.89 18.38
C LEU A 344 -7.50 -37.78 18.68
N ALA A 345 -7.84 -36.95 17.71
CA ALA A 345 -8.88 -35.93 17.85
C ALA A 345 -10.26 -36.56 18.07
N ALA A 346 -10.62 -37.61 17.31
CA ALA A 346 -11.87 -38.34 17.47
C ALA A 346 -11.93 -39.11 18.81
N PHE A 347 -10.82 -39.68 19.26
CA PHE A 347 -10.70 -40.35 20.56
C PHE A 347 -10.80 -39.36 21.73
N GLY A 348 -10.17 -38.18 21.61
CA GLY A 348 -10.31 -37.08 22.56
C GLY A 348 -11.75 -36.56 22.65
N PHE A 349 -12.42 -36.41 21.49
CA PHE A 349 -13.84 -36.06 21.43
C PHE A 349 -14.74 -37.14 22.05
N GLY A 350 -14.41 -38.41 21.85
CA GLY A 350 -15.10 -39.56 22.46
C GLY A 350 -14.99 -39.55 23.99
N ILE A 351 -13.79 -39.32 24.54
CA ILE A 351 -13.55 -39.27 26.00
C ILE A 351 -14.24 -38.06 26.64
N GLN A 352 -14.20 -36.88 26.00
CA GLN A 352 -14.90 -35.69 26.51
C GLN A 352 -16.41 -35.90 26.58
N ASN A 353 -17.02 -36.52 25.57
CA ASN A 353 -18.45 -36.80 25.57
C ASN A 353 -18.83 -37.94 26.52
N PHE A 354 -17.98 -38.97 26.67
CA PHE A 354 -18.23 -40.06 27.62
C PHE A 354 -18.23 -39.57 29.08
N GLY A 355 -17.36 -38.62 29.43
CA GLY A 355 -17.35 -38.00 30.76
C GLY A 355 -18.65 -37.24 31.07
N VAL A 356 -19.20 -36.51 30.10
CA VAL A 356 -20.48 -35.80 30.25
C VAL A 356 -21.65 -36.77 30.39
N PHE A 357 -21.70 -37.83 29.58
CA PHE A 357 -22.73 -38.88 29.71
C PHE A 357 -22.62 -39.64 31.04
N PHE A 358 -21.41 -39.91 31.53
CA PHE A 358 -21.19 -40.58 32.81
C PHE A 358 -21.61 -39.72 34.01
N ILE A 359 -21.35 -38.41 33.96
CA ILE A 359 -21.81 -37.46 34.98
C ILE A 359 -23.34 -37.35 34.97
N ILE A 360 -23.97 -37.23 33.79
CA ILE A 360 -25.43 -37.21 33.65
C ILE A 360 -26.05 -38.52 34.17
N PHE A 361 -25.43 -39.66 33.88
CA PHE A 361 -25.89 -40.98 34.34
C PHE A 361 -25.77 -41.14 35.87
N ILE A 362 -24.69 -40.63 36.48
CA ILE A 362 -24.55 -40.60 37.95
C ILE A 362 -25.62 -39.71 38.59
N PHE A 363 -25.87 -38.50 38.05
CA PHE A 363 -26.92 -37.63 38.57
C PHE A 363 -28.32 -38.22 38.42
N TYR A 364 -28.57 -38.92 37.31
CA TYR A 364 -29.83 -39.65 37.11
C TYR A 364 -30.02 -40.77 38.14
N LEU A 365 -28.97 -41.57 38.42
CA LEU A 365 -29.03 -42.62 39.44
C LEU A 365 -29.19 -42.08 40.87
N ILE A 366 -28.57 -40.95 41.19
CA ILE A 366 -28.73 -40.28 42.49
C ILE A 366 -30.15 -39.73 42.65
N ALA A 367 -30.73 -39.14 41.60
CA ALA A 367 -32.09 -38.61 41.61
C ALA A 367 -33.18 -39.71 41.64
N ALA A 368 -32.90 -40.88 41.06
CA ALA A 368 -33.80 -42.03 41.03
C ALA A 368 -33.75 -42.89 42.31
N SER A 369 -32.85 -42.61 43.25
CA SER A 369 -32.77 -43.34 44.51
C SER A 369 -33.92 -42.93 45.43
N PRO A 370 -34.78 -43.85 45.89
CA PRO A 370 -35.86 -43.52 46.80
C PRO A 370 -35.28 -43.06 48.13
N LYS A 371 -35.65 -41.85 48.57
CA LYS A 371 -35.34 -41.35 49.91
C LYS A 371 -35.92 -42.32 50.94
N LYS A 372 -35.04 -43.05 51.63
CA LYS A 372 -35.35 -43.75 52.87
C LYS A 372 -34.90 -42.91 54.05
#